data_AF-A0A521VQT2-F1
#
_entry.id   AF-A0A521VQT2-F1
#
_cell.length_a   1.000
_cell.length_b   1.000
_cell.length_c   1.000
_cell.angle_alpha   90.00
_cell.angle_beta   90.00
_cell.angle_gamma   90.00
#
_symmetry.space_group_name_H-M   'P 1'
#
loop_
_entity.id
_entity.type
_entity.pdbx_description
1 polymer ?
#
loop_
_entity_poly.entity_id
_entity_poly.type
_entity_poly.pdbx_seq_one_letter_code
_entity_poly.pdbx_strand_id
1 'polypeptide(L)'
;MLPEERASARILLQRCADQAQALLDELSARLQAKAVHMSPIGYLRGLVRRAIAGEFVPELGQRVAAARRRRREELILRQQREAEKQRLAAERATPEYQAKVAARREEIRRMLDMMQAGRQRGKRS
;
A
#
# COMPACT_ATOMS: atom_id res chain seq x y z
N MET A 1 -24.45 0.98 5.33
CA MET A 1 -25.23 1.10 4.09
C MET A 1 -25.65 -0.27 3.63
N LEU A 2 -26.95 -0.43 3.44
CA LEU A 2 -27.58 -1.62 2.89
C LEU A 2 -27.22 -1.77 1.39
N PRO A 3 -27.31 -2.97 0.79
CA PRO A 3 -27.01 -3.19 -0.62
C PRO A 3 -27.81 -2.28 -1.58
N GLU A 4 -29.10 -2.06 -1.31
CA GLU A 4 -29.98 -1.21 -2.12
C GLU A 4 -29.56 0.26 -2.10
N GLU A 5 -29.12 0.74 -0.93
CA GLU A 5 -28.56 2.08 -0.79
C GLU A 5 -27.30 2.23 -1.64
N ARG A 6 -26.45 1.19 -1.69
CA ARG A 6 -25.25 1.22 -2.54
C ARG A 6 -25.60 1.31 -4.02
N ALA A 7 -26.62 0.59 -4.48
CA ALA A 7 -27.09 0.68 -5.86
C ALA A 7 -27.62 2.09 -6.17
N SER A 8 -28.44 2.64 -5.27
CA SER A 8 -28.96 4.01 -5.38
C SER A 8 -27.85 5.07 -5.40
N ALA A 9 -26.85 4.92 -4.54
CA ALA A 9 -25.68 5.81 -4.49
C ALA A 9 -24.92 5.80 -5.81
N ARG A 10 -24.73 4.63 -6.44
CA ARG A 10 -24.06 4.53 -7.76
C ARG A 10 -24.81 5.32 -8.82
N ILE A 11 -26.14 5.19 -8.89
CA ILE A 11 -26.97 5.92 -9.85
C ILE A 11 -26.86 7.44 -9.63
N LEU A 12 -26.89 7.90 -8.38
CA LEU A 12 -26.74 9.33 -8.07
C LEU A 12 -25.38 9.87 -8.50
N LEU A 13 -24.30 9.10 -8.26
CA LEU A 13 -22.93 9.53 -8.52
C LEU A 13 -22.54 9.51 -10.00
N GLN A 14 -23.27 8.79 -10.86
CA GLN A 14 -23.03 8.80 -12.31
C GLN A 14 -23.12 10.21 -12.91
N ARG A 15 -23.92 11.10 -12.31
CA ARG A 15 -24.11 12.49 -12.78
C ARG A 15 -22.95 13.42 -12.46
N CYS A 16 -22.05 13.00 -11.55
CA CYS A 16 -20.89 13.77 -11.10
C CYS A 16 -19.70 12.82 -10.97
N ALA A 17 -19.36 12.09 -12.03
CA ALA A 17 -18.34 11.04 -11.99
C ALA A 17 -16.96 11.56 -11.57
N ASP A 18 -16.64 12.79 -11.96
CA ASP A 18 -15.44 13.56 -11.59
C ASP A 18 -15.35 13.82 -10.07
N GLN A 19 -16.48 14.09 -9.42
CA GLN A 19 -16.57 14.44 -7.99
C GLN A 19 -17.04 13.29 -7.11
N ALA A 20 -17.39 12.14 -7.69
CA ALA A 20 -18.03 11.03 -7.01
C ALA A 20 -17.29 10.58 -5.74
N GLN A 21 -15.95 10.49 -5.82
CA GLN A 21 -15.15 10.07 -4.68
C GLN A 21 -15.11 11.13 -3.57
N ALA A 22 -15.07 12.43 -3.93
CA ALA A 22 -15.10 13.50 -2.94
C ALA A 22 -16.44 13.56 -2.20
N LEU A 23 -17.55 13.31 -2.91
CA LEU A 23 -18.90 13.20 -2.33
C LEU A 23 -19.00 12.02 -1.35
N LEU A 24 -18.39 10.87 -1.69
CA LEU A 24 -18.32 9.71 -0.81
C LEU A 24 -17.41 9.94 0.40
N ASP A 25 -16.29 10.62 0.22
CA ASP A 25 -15.36 10.96 1.29
C ASP A 25 -16.03 11.93 2.30
N GLU A 26 -16.79 12.92 1.82
CA GLU A 26 -17.60 13.85 2.65
C GLU A 26 -18.71 13.11 3.40
N LEU A 27 -19.50 12.27 2.72
CA LEU A 27 -20.53 11.46 3.36
C LEU A 27 -19.94 10.56 4.45
N SER A 28 -18.80 9.91 4.18
CA SER A 28 -18.12 9.07 5.17
C SER A 28 -17.71 9.86 6.40
N ALA A 29 -17.16 11.06 6.20
CA ALA A 29 -16.76 11.93 7.31
C ALA A 29 -17.97 12.38 8.15
N ARG A 30 -19.09 12.74 7.50
CA ARG A 30 -20.34 13.14 8.17
C ARG A 30 -20.96 11.98 8.97
N LEU A 31 -20.91 10.76 8.45
CA LEU A 31 -21.34 9.56 9.15
C LEU A 31 -20.45 9.27 10.38
N GLN A 32 -19.13 9.40 10.25
CA GLN A 32 -18.18 9.21 11.36
C GLN A 32 -18.37 10.27 12.46
N ALA A 33 -18.65 11.51 12.08
CA ALA A 33 -18.95 12.60 13.00
C ALA A 33 -20.33 12.47 13.65
N LYS A 34 -21.10 11.40 13.35
CA LYS A 34 -22.50 11.24 13.74
C LYS A 34 -23.37 12.44 13.36
N ALA A 35 -23.03 13.17 12.29
CA ALA A 35 -23.81 14.33 11.85
C ALA A 35 -24.96 13.95 10.90
N VAL A 36 -25.04 12.68 10.47
CA VAL A 36 -26.09 12.14 9.60
C VAL A 36 -26.75 10.96 10.31
N HIS A 37 -27.96 11.17 10.82
CA HIS A 37 -28.66 10.19 11.65
C HIS A 37 -29.78 9.42 10.93
N MET A 38 -30.42 9.99 9.89
CA MET A 38 -31.68 9.43 9.37
C MET A 38 -31.60 8.82 7.95
N SER A 39 -30.85 9.40 7.02
CA SER A 39 -30.73 8.82 5.67
C SER A 39 -29.41 9.20 4.99
N PRO A 40 -28.41 8.31 4.97
CA PRO A 40 -27.17 8.50 4.22
C PRO A 40 -27.40 8.77 2.73
N ILE A 41 -28.40 8.14 2.12
CA ILE A 41 -28.76 8.34 0.71
C ILE A 41 -29.45 9.69 0.47
N GLY A 42 -30.35 10.11 1.36
CA GLY A 42 -30.93 11.44 1.30
C GLY A 42 -29.87 12.53 1.38
N TYR A 43 -28.91 12.36 2.29
CA TYR A 43 -27.77 13.27 2.43
C TYR A 43 -26.89 13.30 1.17
N LEU A 44 -26.53 12.12 0.63
CA LEU A 44 -25.76 12.01 -0.61
C LEU A 44 -26.45 12.69 -1.79
N ARG A 45 -27.78 12.54 -1.90
CA ARG A 45 -28.57 13.22 -2.93
C ARG A 45 -28.46 14.74 -2.83
N GLY A 46 -28.46 15.29 -1.61
CA GLY A 46 -28.22 16.71 -1.36
C GLY A 46 -26.83 17.17 -1.79
N LEU A 47 -25.80 16.38 -1.48
CA LEU A 47 -24.43 16.65 -1.92
C LEU A 47 -24.32 16.65 -3.46
N VAL A 48 -24.89 15.64 -4.12
CA VAL A 48 -24.89 15.53 -5.59
C VAL A 48 -25.60 16.73 -6.23
N ARG A 49 -26.73 17.19 -5.68
CA ARG A 49 -27.41 18.40 -6.19
C ARG A 49 -26.51 19.62 -6.14
N ARG A 50 -25.76 19.84 -5.05
CA ARG A 50 -24.80 20.93 -4.96
C ARG A 50 -23.64 20.77 -5.93
N ALA A 51 -23.16 19.54 -6.15
CA ALA A 51 -22.09 19.28 -7.12
C ALA A 51 -22.51 19.59 -8.56
N ILE A 52 -23.73 19.21 -8.96
CA ILE A 52 -24.30 19.56 -10.27
C ILE A 52 -24.42 21.09 -10.42
N ALA A 53 -24.77 21.79 -9.35
CA ALA A 53 -24.87 23.26 -9.33
C ALA A 53 -23.50 23.98 -9.28
N GLY A 54 -22.39 23.24 -9.14
CA GLY A 54 -21.05 23.84 -8.95
C GLY A 54 -20.81 24.41 -7.55
N GLU A 55 -21.69 24.15 -6.59
CA GLU A 55 -21.65 24.69 -5.22
C GLU A 55 -21.02 23.71 -4.21
N PHE A 56 -20.62 22.52 -4.66
CA PHE A 56 -20.04 21.53 -3.75
C PHE A 56 -18.58 21.85 -3.42
N VAL A 57 -18.36 22.18 -2.14
CA VAL A 57 -17.03 22.32 -1.55
C VAL A 57 -16.85 21.25 -0.47
N PRO A 58 -15.86 20.34 -0.57
CA PRO A 58 -15.58 19.36 0.47
C PRO A 58 -15.09 20.02 1.76
N GLU A 59 -15.73 19.71 2.88
CA GLU A 59 -15.39 20.28 4.20
C GLU A 59 -14.68 19.24 5.07
N LEU A 60 -15.38 18.16 5.42
CA LEU A 60 -14.87 17.11 6.31
C LEU A 60 -14.21 15.96 5.53
N GLY A 61 -14.62 15.78 4.27
CA GLY A 61 -14.13 14.70 3.41
C GLY A 61 -12.63 14.76 3.10
N GLN A 62 -11.98 15.91 3.28
CA GLN A 62 -10.56 16.09 2.99
C GLN A 62 -9.66 15.16 3.81
N ARG A 63 -9.99 14.95 5.09
CA ARG A 63 -9.25 14.02 5.97
C ARG A 63 -9.42 12.57 5.53
N VAL A 64 -10.63 12.19 5.12
CA VAL A 64 -10.92 10.84 4.59
C VAL A 64 -10.18 10.62 3.26
N ALA A 65 -10.18 11.61 2.38
CA ALA A 65 -9.45 11.57 1.12
C ALA A 65 -7.94 11.40 1.34
N ALA A 66 -7.35 12.14 2.29
CA ALA A 66 -5.94 12.02 2.64
C ALA A 66 -5.60 10.63 3.19
N ALA A 67 -6.42 10.10 4.11
CA ALA A 67 -6.24 8.75 4.65
C ALA A 67 -6.35 7.68 3.56
N ARG A 68 -7.29 7.82 2.63
CA ARG A 68 -7.46 6.92 1.48
C ARG A 68 -6.24 6.96 0.55
N ARG A 69 -5.67 8.14 0.26
CA ARG A 69 -4.44 8.27 -0.54
C ARG A 69 -3.25 7.58 0.13
N ARG A 70 -3.01 7.86 1.42
CA ARG A 70 -1.92 7.23 2.20
C ARG A 70 -2.00 5.71 2.18
N ARG A 71 -3.19 5.14 2.37
CA ARG A 71 -3.39 3.68 2.31
C ARG A 71 -3.06 3.11 0.93
N ARG A 72 -3.42 3.81 -0.15
CA ARG A 72 -3.09 3.37 -1.53
C ARG A 72 -1.59 3.42 -1.78
N GLU A 73 -0.93 4.50 -1.40
CA GLU A 73 0.52 4.66 -1.52
C GLU A 73 1.26 3.58 -0.74
N GLU A 74 0.83 3.28 0.49
CA GLU A 74 1.43 2.23 1.31
C GLU A 74 1.27 0.83 0.68
N LEU A 75 0.10 0.54 0.11
CA LEU A 75 -0.13 -0.72 -0.60
C LEU A 75 0.78 -0.87 -1.82
N ILE A 76 0.93 0.20 -2.61
CA ILE A 76 1.83 0.23 -3.77
C ILE A 76 3.28 -0.02 -3.31
N LEU A 77 3.73 0.68 -2.27
CA LEU A 77 5.09 0.51 -1.74
C LEU A 77 5.32 -0.90 -1.18
N ARG A 78 4.31 -1.50 -0.54
CA ARG A 78 4.38 -2.90 -0.09
C ARG A 78 4.51 -3.84 -1.28
N GLN A 79 3.70 -3.67 -2.33
CA GLN A 79 3.77 -4.50 -3.53
C GLN A 79 5.12 -4.37 -4.24
N GLN A 80 5.67 -3.16 -4.35
CA GLN A 80 6.99 -2.94 -4.93
C GLN A 80 8.09 -3.65 -4.15
N ARG A 81 8.07 -3.55 -2.82
CA ARG A 81 9.06 -4.24 -1.96
C ARG A 81 8.96 -5.76 -2.09
N GLU A 82 7.75 -6.30 -2.15
CA GLU A 82 7.56 -7.75 -2.34
C GLU A 82 8.03 -8.20 -3.73
N ALA A 83 7.74 -7.43 -4.79
CA ALA A 83 8.24 -7.71 -6.12
C ALA A 83 9.78 -7.65 -6.17
N GLU A 84 10.41 -6.67 -5.54
CA GLU A 84 11.88 -6.57 -5.45
C GLU A 84 12.49 -7.74 -4.69
N LYS A 85 11.92 -8.11 -3.53
CA LYS A 85 12.35 -9.29 -2.78
C LYS A 85 12.26 -10.56 -3.63
N GLN A 86 11.17 -10.73 -4.38
CA GLN A 86 11.00 -11.87 -5.28
C GLN A 86 12.04 -11.87 -6.39
N ARG A 87 12.34 -10.71 -6.99
CA ARG A 87 13.40 -10.58 -8.01
C ARG A 87 14.76 -10.97 -7.45
N LEU A 88 15.13 -10.45 -6.28
CA LEU A 88 16.39 -10.79 -5.61
C LEU A 88 16.46 -12.27 -5.20
N ALA A 89 15.34 -12.85 -4.75
CA ALA A 89 15.26 -14.27 -4.43
C ALA A 89 15.45 -15.13 -5.68
N ALA A 90 14.84 -14.76 -6.80
CA ALA A 90 15.01 -15.44 -8.08
C ALA A 90 16.45 -15.34 -8.59
N GLU A 91 17.08 -14.16 -8.49
CA GLU A 91 18.50 -13.96 -8.83
C GLU A 91 19.41 -14.85 -7.98
N ARG A 92 19.18 -14.91 -6.66
CA ARG A 92 19.93 -15.76 -5.74
C ARG A 92 19.71 -17.25 -5.95
N ALA A 93 18.55 -17.62 -6.50
CA ALA A 93 18.22 -19.00 -6.84
C ALA A 93 18.93 -19.46 -8.12
N THR A 94 19.53 -18.56 -8.92
CA THR A 94 20.26 -18.96 -10.12
C THR A 94 21.46 -19.85 -9.78
N PRO A 95 21.71 -20.92 -10.56
CA PRO A 95 22.87 -21.80 -10.34
C PRO A 95 24.21 -21.04 -10.38
N GLU A 96 24.31 -20.04 -11.25
CA GLU A 96 25.51 -19.19 -11.37
C GLU A 96 25.80 -18.40 -10.09
N TYR A 97 24.77 -17.78 -9.50
CA TYR A 97 24.91 -17.07 -8.23
C TYR A 97 25.29 -18.05 -7.10
N GLN A 98 24.62 -19.20 -7.02
CA GLN A 98 24.92 -20.22 -6.02
C GLN A 98 26.35 -20.76 -6.14
N ALA A 99 26.83 -21.02 -7.37
CA ALA A 99 28.19 -21.46 -7.63
C ALA A 99 29.22 -20.40 -7.20
N LYS A 100 28.98 -19.11 -7.50
CA LYS A 100 29.83 -18.01 -7.03
C LYS A 100 29.89 -17.93 -5.50
N VAL A 101 28.76 -18.08 -4.82
CA VAL A 101 28.70 -18.10 -3.36
C VAL A 101 29.43 -19.31 -2.78
N ALA A 102 29.28 -20.49 -3.37
CA ALA A 102 29.97 -21.71 -2.96
C ALA A 102 31.51 -21.56 -3.12
N ALA A 103 31.97 -21.08 -4.28
CA ALA A 103 33.38 -20.81 -4.53
C ALA A 103 33.96 -19.82 -3.52
N ARG A 104 33.25 -18.72 -3.23
CA ARG A 104 33.69 -17.73 -2.24
C ARG A 104 33.77 -18.32 -0.83
N ARG A 105 32.84 -19.19 -0.45
CA ARG A 105 32.86 -19.90 0.84
C ARG A 105 34.06 -20.83 0.95
N GLU A 106 34.37 -21.58 -0.11
CA GLU A 106 35.56 -22.44 -0.13
C GLU A 106 36.85 -21.64 -0.02
N GLU A 107 36.95 -20.51 -0.70
CA GLU A 107 38.11 -19.62 -0.61
C GLU A 107 38.33 -19.13 0.83
N ILE A 108 37.27 -18.64 1.49
CA ILE A 108 37.33 -18.21 2.89
C ILE A 108 37.76 -19.38 3.79
N ARG A 109 37.21 -20.58 3.56
CA ARG A 109 37.58 -21.77 4.33
C ARG A 109 39.07 -22.08 4.20
N ARG A 110 39.60 -22.08 2.98
CA ARG A 110 41.03 -22.30 2.71
C ARG A 110 41.90 -21.25 3.40
N MET A 111 41.49 -19.97 3.37
CA MET A 111 42.21 -18.91 4.08
C MET A 111 42.26 -19.16 5.60
N LEU A 112 41.13 -19.52 6.20
CA LEU A 112 41.06 -19.81 7.64
C LEU A 112 41.93 -21.01 8.03
N ASP A 113 41.90 -22.08 7.22
CA ASP A 113 42.72 -23.28 7.45
C ASP A 113 44.22 -22.93 7.39
N MET A 114 44.64 -22.12 6.41
CA MET A 114 46.04 -21.65 6.32
C MET A 114 46.46 -20.80 7.53
N MET A 115 45.58 -19.90 8.00
CA MET A 115 45.86 -19.08 9.19
C MET A 115 45.98 -19.92 10.46
N GLN A 116 45.14 -20.95 10.62
CA GLN A 116 45.22 -21.86 11.76
C GLN A 116 46.48 -22.72 11.73
N ALA A 117 46.86 -23.24 10.55
CA ALA A 117 48.08 -24.02 10.37
C ALA A 117 49.34 -23.19 10.69
N GLY A 118 49.40 -21.93 10.24
CA GLY A 118 50.50 -21.02 10.58
C GLY A 118 50.61 -20.76 12.09
N ARG A 119 49.48 -20.62 12.79
CA ARG A 119 49.43 -20.38 14.23
C ARG A 119 49.84 -21.59 15.07
N GLN A 120 49.55 -22.81 14.60
CA GLN A 120 50.00 -24.05 15.27
C GLN A 120 51.51 -24.29 15.09
N ARG A 121 52.08 -23.90 13.94
CA ARG A 121 53.52 -24.04 13.68
C ARG A 121 54.37 -23.13 14.58
N GLY A 122 53.91 -21.91 14.86
CA GLY A 122 54.58 -20.98 15.77
C GLY A 122 54.45 -21.29 17.27
N LYS A 123 53.62 -22.27 17.67
CA LYS A 123 53.51 -22.74 19.07
C LYS A 123 54.37 -23.97 19.39
N ARG A 124 54.98 -24.58 18.36
CA ARG A 124 55.79 -25.80 18.47
C ARG A 124 57.30 -25.55 18.27
N SER A 125 57.70 -24.29 18.20
CA SER A 125 59.10 -23.82 18.30
C SER A 125 59.25 -23.06 19.60
#